data_AF-A0A950AML6-F1
#
_entry.id   AF-A0A950AML6-F1
#
_cell.length_a   1.000
_cell.length_b   1.000
_cell.length_c   1.000
_cell.angle_alpha   90.00
_cell.angle_beta   90.00
_cell.angle_gamma   90.00
#
_symmetry.space_group_name_H-M   'P 1'
#
loop_
_entity.id
_entity.type
_entity.pdbx_description
1 polymer ?
#
loop_
_entity_poly.entity_id
_entity_poly.type
_entity_poly.pdbx_seq_one_letter_code
_entity_poly.pdbx_strand_id
1 'polypeptide(L)'
;MNVDPADRQVRGRGANINPPNRFEALHYEAEDWCEPETESRPLRTQFFRDDSQSVISYNDSPDLGFDASLNPYRGCEHGCAYCYARPTHEYLGFSAGIDFESKILVKQNAAELLAAELARKSWVPQLLVLSGVTDPYQPIERKLEITRACLRVLADFRNPVAIVSQNV
;
A
#
# COMPACT_ATOMS: atom_id res chain seq x y z
N MET A 1 -9.55 31.38 -2.00
CA MET A 1 -9.12 29.97 -2.07
C MET A 1 -10.11 29.29 -2.99
N ASN A 2 -9.76 29.18 -4.27
CA ASN A 2 -10.62 28.53 -5.26
C ASN A 2 -10.33 27.03 -5.16
N VAL A 3 -11.33 26.26 -4.74
CA VAL A 3 -11.30 24.81 -4.78
C VAL A 3 -11.49 24.41 -6.24
N ASP A 4 -10.55 23.63 -6.76
CA ASP A 4 -10.60 23.09 -8.11
C ASP A 4 -11.85 22.19 -8.25
N PRO A 5 -12.68 22.32 -9.29
CA PRO A 5 -13.81 21.42 -9.51
C PRO A 5 -13.42 19.94 -9.68
N ALA A 6 -12.14 19.65 -9.94
CA ALA A 6 -11.57 18.30 -9.87
C ALA A 6 -11.51 17.73 -8.43
N ASP A 7 -11.59 18.57 -7.40
CA ASP A 7 -11.66 18.22 -5.97
C ASP A 7 -13.10 17.86 -5.54
N ARG A 8 -13.87 17.23 -6.44
CA ARG A 8 -15.19 16.71 -6.12
C ARG A 8 -15.04 15.60 -5.08
N GLN A 9 -15.33 15.93 -3.82
CA GLN A 9 -15.17 15.04 -2.67
C GLN A 9 -15.69 13.63 -2.97
N VAL A 10 -14.76 12.68 -3.11
CA VAL A 10 -15.09 11.28 -3.37
C VAL A 10 -15.66 10.70 -2.08
N ARG A 11 -16.97 10.45 -2.04
CA ARG A 11 -17.63 9.92 -0.84
C ARG A 11 -17.02 8.57 -0.42
N GLY A 12 -16.80 8.39 0.88
CA GLY A 12 -16.28 7.14 1.46
C GLY A 12 -14.76 6.95 1.29
N ARG A 13 -14.04 8.01 0.95
CA ARG A 13 -12.59 8.07 0.82
C ARG A 13 -12.02 9.03 1.85
N GLY A 14 -10.81 8.76 2.34
CA GLY A 14 -10.20 9.57 3.39
C GLY A 14 -9.32 10.69 2.85
N ALA A 15 -8.73 10.54 1.66
CA ALA A 15 -8.23 11.70 0.92
C ALA A 15 -9.39 12.48 0.29
N ASN A 16 -9.43 13.79 0.52
CA ASN A 16 -10.38 14.68 -0.15
C ASN A 16 -9.80 15.32 -1.42
N ILE A 17 -8.48 15.17 -1.63
CA ILE A 17 -7.73 15.77 -2.73
C ILE A 17 -6.87 14.73 -3.43
N ASN A 18 -6.53 14.97 -4.69
CA ASN A 18 -5.60 14.14 -5.47
C ASN A 18 -4.44 14.97 -6.03
N PRO A 19 -3.45 15.35 -5.20
CA PRO A 19 -2.38 16.24 -5.63
C PRO A 19 -1.53 15.61 -6.74
N PRO A 20 -0.89 16.41 -7.61
CA PRO A 20 0.06 15.90 -8.56
C PRO A 20 1.19 15.15 -7.86
N ASN A 21 1.71 14.10 -8.51
CA ASN A 21 2.90 13.40 -8.05
C ASN A 21 4.13 14.31 -8.21
N ARG A 22 4.89 14.53 -7.12
CA ARG A 22 6.06 15.42 -7.12
C ARG A 22 7.21 15.00 -8.05
N PHE A 23 7.25 13.73 -8.47
CA PHE A 23 8.32 13.18 -9.30
C PHE A 23 7.94 13.12 -10.79
N GLU A 24 6.67 13.32 -11.13
CA GLU A 24 6.22 13.32 -12.52
C GLU A 24 6.45 14.69 -13.17
N ALA A 25 6.97 14.69 -14.39
CA ALA A 25 7.24 15.92 -15.14
C ALA A 25 5.97 16.55 -15.75
N LEU A 26 4.93 15.75 -15.94
CA LEU A 26 3.66 16.15 -16.55
C LEU A 26 2.50 15.82 -15.62
N HIS A 27 1.62 16.78 -15.45
CA HIS A 27 0.35 16.66 -14.74
C HIS A 27 -0.78 17.10 -15.66
N TYR A 28 -1.91 16.41 -15.59
CA TYR A 28 -3.09 16.72 -16.38
C TYR A 28 -4.20 17.26 -15.48
N GLU A 29 -4.66 18.46 -15.77
CA GLU A 29 -5.83 19.09 -15.14
C GLU A 29 -6.99 19.02 -16.13
N ALA A 30 -8.10 18.42 -15.70
CA ALA A 30 -9.30 18.41 -16.49
C ALA A 30 -9.96 19.80 -16.43
N GLU A 31 -10.11 20.46 -17.57
CA GLU A 31 -10.86 21.71 -17.62
C GLU A 31 -12.39 21.45 -17.63
N ASP A 32 -13.15 22.33 -16.97
CA ASP A 32 -14.61 22.28 -16.79
C ASP A 32 -15.46 22.30 -18.09
N TRP A 33 -14.84 22.39 -19.26
CA TRP A 33 -15.53 22.54 -20.54
C TRP A 33 -16.15 21.24 -21.09
N CYS A 34 -15.90 20.10 -20.44
CA CYS A 34 -16.52 18.84 -20.81
C CYS A 34 -17.88 18.71 -20.11
N GLU A 35 -18.97 18.61 -20.89
CA GLU A 35 -20.32 18.45 -20.36
C GLU A 35 -20.39 17.31 -19.32
N PRO A 36 -21.22 17.44 -18.27
CA PRO A 36 -21.26 16.49 -17.15
C PRO A 36 -22.00 15.21 -17.53
N GLU A 37 -21.61 14.53 -18.60
CA GLU A 37 -22.05 13.18 -18.91
C GLU A 37 -21.19 12.15 -18.17
N THR A 38 -21.24 12.18 -16.85
CA THR A 38 -21.11 10.94 -16.09
C THR A 38 -21.73 11.14 -14.72
N GLU A 39 -22.86 10.48 -14.49
CA GLU A 39 -23.28 10.12 -13.14
C GLU A 39 -22.04 9.65 -12.37
N SER A 40 -21.79 10.27 -11.22
CA SER A 40 -20.65 10.03 -10.34
C SER A 40 -20.55 8.53 -10.01
N ARG A 41 -19.84 7.76 -10.85
CA ARG A 41 -19.59 6.34 -10.57
C ARG A 41 -18.70 6.29 -9.32
N PRO A 42 -19.04 5.46 -8.33
CA PRO A 42 -18.20 5.34 -7.14
C PRO A 42 -16.81 4.87 -7.58
N LEU A 43 -15.77 5.56 -7.13
CA LEU A 43 -14.38 5.22 -7.43
C LEU A 43 -14.06 3.84 -6.85
N ARG A 44 -13.96 2.83 -7.71
CA ARG A 44 -13.63 1.46 -7.31
C ARG A 44 -12.12 1.32 -7.13
N THR A 45 -11.73 0.60 -6.09
CA THR A 45 -10.34 0.21 -5.87
C THR A 45 -9.87 -0.70 -7.03
N GLN A 46 -8.73 -0.35 -7.60
CA GLN A 46 -8.02 -1.10 -8.63
C GLN A 46 -6.83 -1.81 -7.99
N PHE A 47 -6.58 -3.05 -8.43
CA PHE A 47 -5.49 -3.87 -7.94
C PHE A 47 -4.50 -4.13 -9.06
N PHE A 48 -3.25 -3.76 -8.84
CA PHE A 48 -2.14 -3.95 -9.76
C PHE A 48 -1.20 -5.02 -9.22
N ARG A 49 -0.48 -5.70 -10.10
CA ARG A 49 0.56 -6.64 -9.68
C ARG A 49 1.81 -5.88 -9.24
N ASP A 50 2.38 -6.23 -8.10
CA ASP A 50 3.71 -5.77 -7.67
C ASP A 50 4.78 -6.77 -8.13
N ASP A 51 5.50 -6.42 -9.20
CA ASP A 51 6.56 -7.23 -9.80
C ASP A 51 7.94 -7.10 -9.12
N SER A 52 8.05 -6.41 -7.98
CA SER A 52 9.33 -6.35 -7.26
C SER A 52 9.80 -7.75 -6.82
N GLN A 53 11.11 -7.99 -6.81
CA GLN A 53 11.70 -9.32 -6.59
C GLN A 53 12.19 -9.55 -5.16
N SER A 54 11.90 -8.61 -4.25
CA SER A 54 12.19 -8.70 -2.82
C SER A 54 10.93 -8.39 -2.02
N VAL A 55 10.85 -8.94 -0.81
CA VAL A 55 9.64 -8.84 0.04
C VAL A 55 9.92 -8.26 1.42
N ILE A 56 11.15 -8.39 1.92
CA ILE A 56 11.59 -7.76 3.17
C ILE A 56 12.20 -6.39 2.83
N SER A 57 11.74 -5.36 3.54
CA SER A 57 12.29 -4.01 3.48
C SER A 57 12.97 -3.68 4.80
N TYR A 58 14.14 -3.05 4.74
CA TYR A 58 14.93 -2.70 5.92
C TYR A 58 14.90 -1.19 6.20
N ASN A 59 15.11 -0.83 7.45
CA ASN A 59 15.31 0.54 7.92
C ASN A 59 16.44 0.57 8.95
N ASP A 60 17.03 1.75 9.14
CA ASP A 60 18.13 2.02 10.07
C ASP A 60 17.77 3.14 11.07
N SER A 61 16.47 3.35 11.30
CA SER A 61 16.00 4.41 12.18
C SER A 61 16.31 4.08 13.64
N PRO A 62 17.01 4.96 14.38
CA PRO A 62 17.27 4.74 15.80
C PRO A 62 16.00 4.81 16.67
N ASP A 63 14.89 5.33 16.11
CA ASP A 63 13.62 5.51 16.80
C ASP A 63 12.71 4.27 16.70
N LEU A 64 13.02 3.32 15.82
CA LEU A 64 12.25 2.10 15.61
C LEU A 64 12.88 0.91 16.33
N GLY A 65 12.06 0.16 17.07
CA GLY A 65 12.50 -1.06 17.77
C GLY A 65 12.66 -2.29 16.87
N PHE A 66 12.72 -2.11 15.55
CA PHE A 66 12.82 -3.18 14.56
C PHE A 66 13.47 -2.68 13.27
N ASP A 67 14.23 -3.56 12.61
CA ASP A 67 14.99 -3.20 11.41
C ASP A 67 14.30 -3.67 10.14
N ALA A 68 13.47 -4.72 10.22
CA ALA A 68 12.94 -5.40 9.05
C ALA A 68 11.40 -5.44 9.04
N SER A 69 10.83 -5.17 7.87
CA SER A 69 9.39 -5.15 7.63
C SER A 69 8.99 -6.00 6.44
N LEU A 70 7.75 -6.48 6.47
CA LEU A 70 7.13 -7.30 5.44
C LEU A 70 5.84 -6.62 5.00
N ASN A 71 5.70 -6.30 3.71
CA ASN A 71 4.51 -5.63 3.19
C ASN A 71 3.99 -6.36 1.93
N PRO A 72 2.93 -7.18 2.03
CA PRO A 72 2.32 -7.86 0.88
C PRO A 72 1.59 -6.91 -0.09
N TYR A 73 1.24 -5.72 0.39
CA TYR A 73 0.49 -4.71 -0.32
C TYR A 73 1.22 -3.36 -0.30
N ARG A 74 1.02 -2.55 -1.33
CA ARG A 74 1.40 -1.12 -1.33
C ARG A 74 0.15 -0.30 -1.60
N GLY A 75 -0.09 0.72 -0.77
CA GLY A 75 -1.38 1.41 -0.70
C GLY A 75 -2.29 0.74 0.31
N CYS A 76 -3.37 1.42 0.72
CA CYS A 76 -4.28 0.89 1.72
C CYS A 76 -5.74 1.32 1.50
N GLU A 77 -6.64 0.36 1.35
CA GLU A 77 -8.09 0.57 1.18
C GLU A 77 -8.75 1.31 2.36
N HIS A 78 -8.13 1.33 3.56
CA HIS A 78 -8.62 2.12 4.71
C HIS A 78 -8.56 3.63 4.46
N GLY A 79 -7.61 4.09 3.64
CA GLY A 79 -7.54 5.48 3.22
C GLY A 79 -7.39 6.50 4.34
N CYS A 80 -6.80 6.18 5.49
CA CYS A 80 -6.67 7.16 6.59
C CYS A 80 -6.00 8.46 6.10
N ALA A 81 -6.66 9.60 6.29
CA ALA A 81 -6.19 10.90 5.79
C ALA A 81 -4.80 11.26 6.33
N TYR A 82 -4.50 10.83 7.56
CA TYR A 82 -3.24 11.06 8.27
C TYR A 82 -2.18 9.96 8.04
N CYS A 83 -2.40 9.04 7.10
CA CYS A 83 -1.49 7.92 6.88
C CYS A 83 -0.12 8.43 6.38
N TYR A 84 0.92 8.18 7.17
CA TYR A 84 2.29 8.59 6.86
C TYR A 84 2.86 7.90 5.61
N ALA A 85 2.28 6.76 5.20
CA ALA A 85 2.75 5.99 4.06
C ALA A 85 2.29 6.58 2.71
N ARG A 86 1.37 7.54 2.70
CA ARG A 86 0.85 8.17 1.46
C ARG A 86 1.93 8.66 0.49
N PRO A 87 3.01 9.34 0.93
CA PRO A 87 4.07 9.79 0.02
C PRO A 87 4.82 8.63 -0.67
N THR A 88 4.75 7.41 -0.14
CA THR A 88 5.43 6.26 -0.78
C THR A 88 4.82 5.90 -2.14
N HIS A 89 3.56 6.26 -2.38
CA HIS A 89 2.86 6.03 -3.66
C HIS A 89 3.39 6.91 -4.80
N GLU A 90 4.00 8.05 -4.47
CA GLU A 90 4.61 8.93 -5.47
C GLU A 90 5.81 8.25 -6.15
N TYR A 91 6.56 7.41 -5.43
CA TYR A 91 7.64 6.60 -6.04
C TYR A 91 7.13 5.52 -7.00
N LEU A 92 5.82 5.26 -7.01
CA LEU A 92 5.16 4.31 -7.92
C LEU A 92 4.51 5.00 -9.12
N GLY A 93 4.70 6.32 -9.28
CA GLY A 93 4.06 7.12 -10.33
C GLY A 93 2.62 7.52 -10.00
N PHE A 94 2.17 7.33 -8.75
CA PHE A 94 0.80 7.63 -8.33
C PHE A 94 0.72 8.87 -7.42
N SER A 95 -0.48 9.45 -7.28
CA SER A 95 -0.70 10.51 -6.29
C SER A 95 -0.63 9.99 -4.85
N ALA A 96 -0.16 10.82 -3.92
CA ALA A 96 -0.25 10.57 -2.48
C ALA A 96 -1.69 10.72 -1.92
N GLY A 97 -2.61 11.26 -2.73
CA GLY A 97 -4.02 11.48 -2.35
C GLY A 97 -4.89 10.25 -2.55
N ILE A 98 -5.89 10.39 -3.41
CA ILE A 98 -6.89 9.35 -3.71
C ILE A 98 -6.27 8.08 -4.28
N ASP A 99 -5.20 8.19 -5.05
CA ASP A 99 -4.55 7.01 -5.63
C ASP A 99 -4.01 6.04 -4.56
N PHE A 100 -3.54 6.51 -3.40
CA PHE A 100 -3.04 5.65 -2.32
C PHE A 100 -4.06 4.63 -1.82
N GLU A 101 -5.34 5.00 -1.81
CA GLU A 101 -6.44 4.18 -1.28
C GLU A 101 -7.32 3.56 -2.37
N SER A 102 -7.07 3.90 -3.64
CA SER A 102 -7.81 3.40 -4.79
C SER A 102 -6.96 2.61 -5.79
N LYS A 103 -5.63 2.69 -5.73
CA LYS A 103 -4.70 1.92 -6.57
C LYS A 103 -3.74 1.12 -5.68
N ILE A 104 -4.06 -0.15 -5.47
CA ILE A 104 -3.32 -1.02 -4.56
C ILE A 104 -2.43 -1.95 -5.37
N LEU A 105 -1.12 -1.95 -5.07
CA LEU A 105 -0.22 -2.93 -5.66
C LEU A 105 -0.19 -4.17 -4.76
N VAL A 106 -0.31 -5.33 -5.39
CA VAL A 106 -0.48 -6.63 -4.75
C VAL A 106 0.70 -7.51 -5.10
N LYS A 107 1.46 -7.89 -4.08
CA LYS A 107 2.58 -8.81 -4.22
C LYS A 107 2.12 -10.25 -4.13
N GLN A 108 1.55 -10.77 -5.22
CA GLN A 108 0.95 -12.10 -5.26
C GLN A 108 1.91 -13.23 -4.87
N ASN A 109 3.21 -13.08 -5.18
CA ASN A 109 4.27 -14.03 -4.83
C ASN A 109 4.99 -13.72 -3.50
N ALA A 110 4.40 -12.91 -2.61
CA ALA A 110 5.06 -12.50 -1.37
C ALA A 110 5.52 -13.67 -0.50
N ALA A 111 4.69 -14.71 -0.35
CA ALA A 111 5.02 -15.89 0.45
C ALA A 111 6.18 -16.70 -0.16
N GLU A 112 6.23 -16.82 -1.49
CA GLU A 112 7.31 -17.52 -2.21
C GLU A 112 8.64 -16.78 -2.04
N LEU A 113 8.62 -15.46 -2.24
CA LEU A 113 9.78 -14.60 -2.03
C LEU A 113 10.25 -14.63 -0.57
N LEU A 114 9.31 -14.68 0.38
CA LEU A 114 9.62 -14.74 1.80
C LEU A 114 10.29 -16.07 2.15
N ALA A 115 9.75 -17.20 1.67
CA ALA A 115 10.35 -18.51 1.90
C ALA A 115 11.76 -18.59 1.32
N ALA A 116 11.96 -18.04 0.11
CA ALA A 116 13.27 -17.97 -0.52
C ALA A 116 14.26 -17.11 0.30
N GLU A 117 13.80 -15.97 0.83
CA GLU A 117 14.59 -15.05 1.65
C GLU A 117 15.02 -15.71 2.98
N LEU A 118 14.09 -16.33 3.70
CA LEU A 118 14.34 -16.99 5.00
C LEU A 118 15.20 -18.26 4.87
N ALA A 119 15.19 -18.91 3.71
CA ALA A 119 16.00 -20.10 3.44
C ALA A 119 17.48 -19.79 3.16
N ARG A 120 17.85 -18.52 2.97
CA ARG A 120 19.25 -18.15 2.69
C ARG A 120 20.10 -18.36 3.94
N LYS A 121 21.32 -18.87 3.74
CA LYS A 121 22.31 -19.05 4.83
C LYS A 121 22.68 -17.76 5.56
N SER A 122 22.51 -16.62 4.91
CA SER A 122 22.76 -15.29 5.46
C SER A 122 21.59 -14.76 6.30
N TRP A 123 20.41 -15.39 6.25
CA TRP A 123 19.28 -14.96 7.05
C TRP A 123 19.53 -15.27 8.52
N VAL A 124 19.43 -14.23 9.36
CA VAL A 124 19.44 -14.35 10.81
C VAL A 124 18.01 -14.05 11.29
N PRO A 125 17.33 -14.99 11.97
CA PRO A 125 15.99 -14.75 12.47
C PRO A 125 15.91 -13.48 13.33
N GLN A 126 15.01 -12.60 12.95
CA GLN A 126 14.77 -11.31 13.59
C GLN A 126 13.29 -10.96 13.50
N LEU A 127 12.84 -10.00 14.32
CA LEU A 127 11.45 -9.55 14.29
C LEU A 127 11.12 -8.96 12.92
N LEU A 128 10.11 -9.53 12.25
CA LEU A 128 9.51 -8.92 11.08
C LEU A 128 8.23 -8.20 11.47
N VAL A 129 8.17 -6.90 11.19
CA VAL A 129 6.92 -6.15 11.33
C VAL A 129 6.13 -6.23 10.03
N LEU A 130 5.00 -6.94 10.09
CA LEU A 130 4.06 -7.06 9.00
C LEU A 130 3.21 -5.79 8.91
N SER A 131 3.19 -5.20 7.72
CA SER A 131 2.35 -4.05 7.36
C SER A 131 2.68 -2.77 8.12
N GLY A 132 3.93 -2.33 8.03
CA GLY A 132 4.33 -1.00 8.51
C GLY A 132 3.71 0.12 7.68
N VAL A 133 3.64 -0.03 6.35
CA VAL A 133 3.24 1.05 5.41
C VAL A 133 1.90 0.78 4.70
N THR A 134 1.16 -0.23 5.15
CA THR A 134 -0.11 -0.69 4.59
C THR A 134 -0.94 -1.35 5.68
N ASP A 135 -2.09 -1.94 5.35
CA ASP A 135 -2.80 -2.88 6.23
C ASP A 135 -2.72 -4.30 5.64
N PRO A 136 -2.43 -5.34 6.45
CA PRO A 136 -2.28 -6.72 5.96
C PRO A 136 -3.62 -7.41 5.69
N TYR A 137 -4.70 -6.90 6.26
CA TYR A 137 -6.03 -7.50 6.26
C TYR A 137 -7.06 -6.62 5.56
N GLN A 138 -6.62 -5.82 4.59
CA GLN A 138 -7.50 -5.04 3.70
C GLN A 138 -8.64 -5.91 3.14
N PRO A 139 -9.79 -5.33 2.77
CA PRO A 139 -10.93 -6.08 2.22
C PRO A 139 -10.55 -7.11 1.15
N ILE A 140 -9.57 -6.81 0.28
CA ILE A 140 -9.06 -7.74 -0.74
C ILE A 140 -8.39 -9.01 -0.19
N GLU A 141 -7.79 -8.98 1.01
CA GLU A 141 -7.11 -10.13 1.63
C GLU A 141 -8.08 -11.30 1.86
N ARG A 142 -9.39 -11.04 2.02
CA ARG A 142 -10.41 -12.11 2.11
C ARG A 142 -10.47 -13.01 0.87
N LYS A 143 -9.97 -12.53 -0.27
CA LYS A 143 -9.92 -13.27 -1.54
C LYS A 143 -8.52 -13.79 -1.85
N LEU A 144 -7.49 -12.98 -1.55
CA LEU A 144 -6.13 -13.28 -1.97
C LEU A 144 -5.35 -14.15 -0.97
N GLU A 145 -5.67 -14.03 0.32
CA GLU A 145 -5.04 -14.81 1.41
C GLU A 145 -3.49 -14.74 1.42
N ILE A 146 -2.90 -13.64 0.91
CA ILE A 146 -1.45 -13.49 0.79
C ILE A 146 -0.82 -13.31 2.16
N THR A 147 -1.42 -12.48 3.02
CA THR A 147 -0.97 -12.35 4.41
C THR A 147 -1.01 -13.70 5.10
N ARG A 148 -2.11 -14.46 4.94
CA ARG A 148 -2.21 -15.82 5.51
C ARG A 148 -1.08 -16.74 5.01
N ALA A 149 -0.77 -16.71 3.72
CA ALA A 149 0.31 -17.50 3.16
C ALA A 149 1.69 -17.10 3.74
N CYS A 150 1.96 -15.79 3.87
CA CYS A 150 3.17 -15.29 4.53
C CYS A 150 3.28 -15.74 5.98
N LEU A 151 2.17 -15.71 6.75
CA LEU A 151 2.16 -16.15 8.15
C LEU A 151 2.44 -17.65 8.28
N ARG A 152 1.99 -18.48 7.34
CA ARG A 152 2.35 -19.91 7.29
C ARG A 152 3.86 -20.09 7.10
N VAL A 153 4.46 -19.38 6.16
CA VAL A 153 5.92 -19.40 5.94
C VAL A 153 6.66 -18.98 7.22
N LEU A 154 6.24 -17.89 7.86
CA LEU A 154 6.87 -17.43 9.11
C LEU A 154 6.77 -18.48 10.22
N ALA A 155 5.62 -19.16 10.33
CA ALA A 155 5.43 -20.24 11.30
C ALA A 155 6.32 -21.46 11.00
N ASP A 156 6.43 -21.87 9.73
CA ASP A 156 7.27 -23.01 9.31
C ASP A 156 8.76 -22.76 9.61
N PHE A 157 9.23 -21.53 9.39
CA PHE A 157 10.60 -21.11 9.70
C PHE A 157 10.79 -20.69 11.17
N ARG A 158 9.72 -20.66 11.97
CA ARG A 158 9.70 -20.16 13.36
C ARG A 158 10.29 -18.76 13.49
N ASN A 159 10.07 -17.91 12.48
CA ASN A 159 10.54 -16.52 12.49
C ASN A 159 9.52 -15.63 13.23
N PRO A 160 9.94 -14.81 14.21
CA PRO A 160 9.02 -13.94 14.94
C PRO A 160 8.40 -12.88 14.04
N VAL A 161 7.12 -12.56 14.28
CA VAL A 161 6.37 -11.54 13.55
C VAL A 161 5.51 -10.71 14.48
N ALA A 162 5.48 -9.40 14.27
CA ALA A 162 4.50 -8.48 14.83
C ALA A 162 3.59 -7.96 13.70
N ILE A 163 2.32 -7.72 13.99
CA ILE A 163 1.35 -7.29 12.98
C ILE A 163 0.72 -5.97 13.43
N VAL A 164 0.69 -5.00 12.53
CA VAL A 164 -0.07 -3.76 12.71
C VAL A 164 -1.28 -3.81 11.78
N SER A 165 -2.47 -3.59 12.32
CA SER A 165 -3.70 -3.54 11.51
C SER A 165 -4.74 -2.60 12.11
N GLN A 166 -5.54 -2.00 11.24
CA GLN A 166 -6.73 -1.20 11.55
C GLN A 166 -8.03 -2.01 11.41
N ASN A 167 -7.95 -3.28 11.00
CA ASN A 167 -9.07 -4.19 10.99
C ASN A 167 -9.05 -5.04 12.26
N VAL A 168 -10.18 -5.03 12.98
CA VAL A 168 -10.45 -5.87 14.16
C VAL A 168 -11.51 -6.90 13.80
#